data_AF-A0A7M3XY92-F1
#
_entry.id   AF-A0A7M3XY92-F1
#
_cell.length_a   1.000
_cell.length_b   1.000
_cell.length_c   1.000
_cell.angle_alpha   90.00
_cell.angle_beta   90.00
_cell.angle_gamma   90.00
#
_symmetry.space_group_name_H-M   'P 1'
#
loop_
_entity.id
_entity.type
_entity.pdbx_description
1 polymer ?
#
loop_
_entity_poly.entity_id
_entity_poly.type
_entity_poly.pdbx_seq_one_letter_code
_entity_poly.pdbx_strand_id
1 'polypeptide(L)'
;MALALKLEDDEPKLVYDAVLAGEVLDEGSILSLEETRRVYEQILEAFLLHTDRSEDELILVAYLRHIFNIDDAEHRAIVRIMDRQMEIVVHRTVVEDFRMRLDDSRERITEIFEDFKGLE
;
A
#
# COMPACT_ATOMS: atom_id res chain seq x y z
N MET A 1 8.36 -3.91 -7.38
CA MET A 1 7.00 -4.27 -6.92
C MET A 1 6.85 -5.76 -6.62
N ALA A 2 7.47 -6.69 -7.36
CA ALA A 2 7.40 -8.15 -7.09
C ALA A 2 7.89 -8.60 -5.69
N LEU A 3 8.81 -7.84 -5.06
CA LEU A 3 9.47 -8.25 -3.82
C LEU A 3 8.56 -8.19 -2.57
N ALA A 4 7.47 -7.42 -2.58
CA ALA A 4 6.75 -7.13 -1.33
C ALA A 4 5.94 -8.34 -0.84
N LEU A 5 5.32 -9.10 -1.75
CA LEU A 5 4.46 -10.24 -1.43
C LEU A 5 5.20 -11.59 -1.41
N LYS A 6 6.54 -11.59 -1.52
CA LYS A 6 7.37 -12.79 -1.67
C LYS A 6 6.94 -13.72 -2.80
N LEU A 7 6.45 -13.13 -3.89
CA LEU A 7 6.10 -13.88 -5.08
C LEU A 7 7.36 -14.20 -5.87
N GLU A 8 7.40 -15.38 -6.48
CA GLU A 8 8.39 -15.73 -7.49
C GLU A 8 8.19 -14.84 -8.74
N ASP A 9 9.23 -14.67 -9.56
CA ASP A 9 9.20 -13.69 -10.67
C ASP A 9 8.10 -13.98 -11.72
N ASP A 10 7.63 -15.22 -11.85
CA ASP A 10 6.59 -15.65 -12.79
C ASP A 10 5.17 -15.63 -12.19
N GLU A 11 5.05 -15.71 -10.87
CA GLU A 11 3.76 -15.74 -10.16
C GLU A 11 2.87 -14.52 -10.43
N PRO A 12 3.36 -13.25 -10.48
CA PRO A 12 2.52 -12.11 -10.80
C PRO A 12 1.83 -12.23 -12.16
N LYS A 13 2.52 -12.78 -13.15
CA LYS A 13 1.95 -12.99 -14.48
C LYS A 13 0.91 -14.11 -14.45
N LEU A 14 1.20 -15.21 -13.76
CA LEU A 14 0.27 -16.32 -13.58
C LEU A 14 -1.05 -15.86 -12.93
N VAL A 15 -0.95 -15.03 -11.89
CA VAL A 15 -2.12 -14.41 -11.23
C VAL A 15 -2.92 -13.56 -12.21
N TYR A 16 -2.25 -12.71 -12.97
CA TYR A 16 -2.92 -11.85 -13.95
C TYR A 16 -3.64 -12.65 -15.05
N ASP A 17 -2.96 -13.65 -15.63
CA ASP A 17 -3.51 -14.49 -16.68
C ASP A 17 -4.72 -15.30 -16.17
N ALA A 18 -4.66 -15.81 -14.94
CA ALA A 18 -5.78 -16.54 -14.33
C ALA A 18 -7.00 -15.64 -14.08
N VAL A 19 -6.81 -14.40 -13.62
CA VAL A 19 -7.92 -13.44 -13.48
C VAL A 19 -8.59 -13.16 -14.82
N LEU A 20 -7.81 -13.01 -15.90
CA LEU A 20 -8.35 -12.82 -17.26
C LEU A 20 -9.10 -14.07 -17.78
N ALA A 21 -8.59 -15.25 -17.47
CA ALA A 21 -9.18 -16.52 -17.88
C ALA A 21 -10.38 -16.95 -17.01
N GLY A 22 -10.59 -16.31 -15.86
CA GLY A 22 -11.59 -16.71 -14.87
C GLY A 22 -11.24 -18.02 -14.16
N GLU A 23 -9.94 -18.34 -14.10
CA GLU A 23 -9.42 -19.55 -13.48
C GLU A 23 -9.20 -19.37 -11.99
N VAL A 24 -9.45 -20.44 -11.22
CA VAL A 24 -9.18 -20.47 -9.78
C VAL A 24 -7.74 -20.93 -9.59
N LEU A 25 -6.94 -20.12 -8.89
CA LEU A 25 -5.57 -20.46 -8.51
C LEU A 25 -5.53 -21.12 -7.14
N ASP A 26 -4.49 -21.92 -6.93
CA ASP A 26 -4.16 -22.45 -5.60
C ASP A 26 -3.82 -21.30 -4.65
N GLU A 27 -4.15 -21.48 -3.37
CA GLU A 27 -3.87 -20.50 -2.33
C GLU A 27 -2.36 -20.28 -2.18
N GLY A 28 -1.95 -19.02 -2.04
CA GLY A 28 -0.58 -18.64 -1.76
C GLY A 28 -0.17 -18.89 -0.30
N SER A 29 1.03 -18.42 0.04
CA SER A 29 1.53 -18.50 1.42
C SER A 29 0.77 -17.55 2.35
N ILE A 30 0.44 -18.02 3.56
CA ILE A 30 -0.13 -17.16 4.60
C ILE A 30 0.94 -16.18 5.08
N LEU A 31 0.64 -14.88 5.00
CA LEU A 31 1.49 -13.84 5.57
C LEU A 31 1.17 -13.64 7.06
N SER A 32 2.20 -13.55 7.88
CA SER A 32 2.07 -13.12 9.26
C SER A 32 1.70 -11.64 9.37
N LEU A 33 1.19 -11.22 10.54
CA LEU A 33 0.84 -9.82 10.81
C LEU A 33 2.01 -8.84 10.62
N GLU A 34 3.25 -9.28 10.87
CA GLU A 34 4.42 -8.42 10.66
C GLU A 34 4.73 -8.26 9.17
N GLU A 35 4.58 -9.35 8.42
CA GLU A 35 4.81 -9.36 6.98
C GLU A 35 3.78 -8.52 6.24
N THR A 36 2.49 -8.62 6.60
CA THR A 36 1.43 -7.78 5.99
C THR A 36 1.68 -6.29 6.20
N ARG A 37 2.11 -5.88 7.39
CA ARG A 37 2.48 -4.48 7.68
C ARG A 37 3.67 -4.03 6.84
N ARG A 38 4.69 -4.89 6.71
CA ARG A 38 5.88 -4.60 5.93
C ARG A 38 5.59 -4.52 4.43
N VAL A 39 4.67 -5.34 3.92
CA VAL A 39 4.16 -5.25 2.54
C VAL A 39 3.44 -3.91 2.35
N TYR A 40 2.54 -3.58 3.27
CA TYR A 40 1.77 -2.34 3.22
C TYR A 40 2.66 -1.09 3.24
N GLU A 41 3.65 -1.05 4.13
CA GLU A 41 4.64 0.03 4.21
C GLU A 41 5.39 0.23 2.89
N GLN A 42 5.90 -0.86 2.29
CA GLN A 42 6.62 -0.80 1.01
C GLN A 42 5.75 -0.31 -0.15
N ILE A 43 4.49 -0.76 -0.21
CA ILE A 43 3.56 -0.34 -1.26
C ILE A 43 3.20 1.14 -1.07
N LEU A 44 2.96 1.58 0.17
CA LEU A 44 2.68 2.97 0.48
C LEU A 44 3.89 3.87 0.16
N GLU A 45 5.12 3.42 0.44
CA GLU A 45 6.34 4.14 0.10
C GLU A 45 6.50 4.32 -1.40
N ALA A 46 6.35 3.23 -2.17
CA ALA A 46 6.41 3.27 -3.63
C ALA A 46 5.35 4.21 -4.22
N PHE A 47 4.12 4.15 -3.71
CA PHE A 47 3.02 5.03 -4.11
C PHE A 47 3.34 6.52 -3.87
N LEU A 48 3.97 6.85 -2.74
CA LEU A 48 4.33 8.23 -2.41
C LEU A 48 5.50 8.77 -3.25
N LEU A 49 6.42 7.89 -3.66
CA LEU A 49 7.56 8.25 -4.51
C LEU A 49 7.15 8.49 -5.98
N HIS A 50 6.05 7.88 -6.45
CA HIS A 50 5.55 8.12 -7.79
C HIS A 50 4.93 9.52 -7.93
N THR A 51 5.25 10.17 -9.05
CA THR A 51 4.77 11.52 -9.40
C THR A 51 3.39 11.51 -10.04
N ASP A 52 3.00 10.40 -10.68
CA ASP A 52 1.64 10.19 -11.19
C ASP A 52 0.94 9.25 -10.22
N ARG A 53 -0.05 9.77 -9.50
CA ARG A 53 -0.93 9.01 -8.62
C ARG A 53 -2.31 9.00 -9.20
N SER A 54 -2.73 7.86 -9.72
CA SER A 54 -4.11 7.71 -10.16
C SER A 54 -5.04 7.44 -8.98
N GLU A 55 -6.33 7.68 -9.19
CA GLU A 55 -7.38 7.29 -8.24
C GLU A 55 -7.42 5.77 -8.07
N ASP A 56 -7.17 5.00 -9.14
CA ASP A 56 -7.10 3.54 -9.10
C ASP A 56 -5.98 3.03 -8.18
N GLU A 57 -4.81 3.68 -8.19
CA GLU A 57 -3.70 3.34 -7.29
C GLU A 57 -4.03 3.62 -5.82
N LEU A 58 -4.78 4.70 -5.54
CA LEU A 58 -5.27 4.97 -4.19
C LEU A 58 -6.26 3.92 -3.70
N ILE A 59 -7.17 3.50 -4.59
CA ILE A 59 -8.13 2.43 -4.31
C ILE A 59 -7.38 1.13 -3.98
N LEU A 60 -6.31 0.79 -4.73
CA LEU A 60 -5.48 -0.38 -4.45
C LEU A 60 -4.83 -0.33 -3.06
N VAL A 61 -4.30 0.83 -2.66
CA VAL A 61 -3.69 1.00 -1.32
C VAL A 61 -4.74 0.91 -0.21
N ALA A 62 -5.91 1.52 -0.39
CA ALA A 62 -7.02 1.43 0.55
C ALA A 62 -7.56 0.00 0.69
N TYR A 63 -7.63 -0.72 -0.44
CA TYR A 63 -8.06 -2.12 -0.47
C TYR A 63 -7.06 -3.04 0.23
N LEU A 64 -5.75 -2.85 -0.01
CA LEU A 64 -4.69 -3.60 0.70
C LEU A 64 -4.75 -3.37 2.22
N ARG A 65 -5.00 -2.12 2.63
CA ARG A 65 -5.19 -1.77 4.03
C ARG A 65 -6.35 -2.56 4.64
N HIS A 66 -7.47 -2.67 3.92
CA HIS A 66 -8.64 -3.43 4.33
C HIS A 66 -8.34 -4.93 4.44
N ILE A 67 -7.76 -5.55 3.41
CA ILE A 67 -7.41 -6.99 3.41
C ILE A 67 -6.44 -7.33 4.55
N PHE A 68 -5.46 -6.47 4.83
CA PHE A 68 -4.50 -6.71 5.91
C PHE A 68 -5.04 -6.34 7.30
N ASN A 69 -6.29 -5.90 7.39
CA ASN A 69 -6.97 -5.51 8.62
C ASN A 69 -6.17 -4.47 9.43
N ILE A 70 -5.61 -3.48 8.73
CA ILE A 70 -4.79 -2.42 9.31
C ILE A 70 -5.70 -1.30 9.80
N ASP A 71 -5.79 -1.14 11.12
CA ASP A 71 -6.64 -0.11 11.72
C ASP A 71 -6.06 1.32 11.57
N ASP A 72 -6.81 2.33 12.00
CA ASP A 72 -6.35 3.73 11.89
C ASP A 72 -5.14 4.03 12.77
N ALA A 73 -5.01 3.38 13.93
CA ALA A 73 -3.89 3.61 14.83
C ALA A 73 -2.59 3.06 14.23
N GLU A 74 -2.66 1.88 13.61
CA GLU A 74 -1.58 1.21 12.90
C GLU A 74 -1.20 1.94 11.63
N HIS A 75 -2.18 2.32 10.80
CA HIS A 75 -1.93 3.13 9.61
C HIS A 75 -1.22 4.44 9.97
N ARG A 76 -1.70 5.17 10.99
CA ARG A 76 -1.02 6.38 11.48
C ARG A 76 0.38 6.10 12.02
N ALA A 77 0.62 4.95 12.63
CA ALA A 77 1.94 4.59 13.12
C ALA A 77 2.92 4.36 11.97
N ILE A 78 2.50 3.65 10.92
CA ILE A 78 3.28 3.41 9.70
C ILE A 78 3.61 4.74 9.00
N VAL A 79 2.60 5.59 8.77
CA VAL A 79 2.78 6.94 8.19
C VAL A 79 3.80 7.77 8.98
N ARG A 80 3.75 7.73 10.32
CA ARG A 80 4.72 8.43 11.17
C ARG A 80 6.14 7.85 11.11
N ILE A 81 6.28 6.54 10.91
CA ILE A 81 7.59 5.90 10.75
C ILE A 81 8.21 6.38 9.43
N MET A 82 7.42 6.38 8.36
CA MET A 82 7.83 6.86 7.05
C MET A 82 8.23 8.34 7.08
N ASP A 83 7.43 9.20 7.73
CA ASP A 83 7.77 10.63 7.89
C ASP A 83 9.14 10.84 8.56
N ARG A 84 9.44 10.07 9.62
CA ARG A 84 10.73 10.14 10.31
C ARG A 84 11.89 9.59 9.48
N GLN A 85 11.68 8.53 8.69
CA GLN A 85 12.73 7.96 7.84
C GLN A 85 13.18 8.97 6.78
N MET A 86 12.29 9.83 6.31
CA MET A 86 12.63 10.86 5.33
C MET A 86 13.44 12.03 5.87
N GLU A 87 13.24 12.40 7.14
CA GLU A 87 14.06 13.42 7.79
C GLU A 87 15.56 13.06 7.76
N ILE A 88 15.87 11.77 7.62
CA ILE A 88 17.22 11.22 7.66
C ILE A 88 17.88 11.17 6.25
N VAL A 89 17.10 11.22 5.15
CA VAL A 89 17.60 10.76 3.83
C VAL A 89 17.75 11.84 2.74
N VAL A 90 17.10 13.02 2.75
CA VAL A 90 17.17 13.96 1.59
C VAL A 90 17.08 15.47 1.96
N HIS A 91 17.59 16.34 1.07
CA HIS A 91 17.46 17.82 1.11
C HIS A 91 16.04 18.31 1.44
N ARG A 92 15.95 19.36 2.29
CA ARG A 92 14.72 19.95 2.85
C ARG A 92 13.54 20.13 1.87
N THR A 93 13.80 20.54 0.63
CA THR A 93 12.75 20.78 -0.38
C THR A 93 12.07 19.48 -0.86
N VAL A 94 12.80 18.36 -0.92
CA VAL A 94 12.22 17.06 -1.30
C VAL A 94 11.38 16.49 -0.17
N VAL A 95 11.80 16.72 1.08
CA VAL A 95 11.05 16.32 2.28
C VAL A 95 9.72 17.07 2.37
N GLU A 96 9.71 18.36 2.07
CA GLU A 96 8.48 19.17 2.09
C GLU A 96 7.47 18.73 1.02
N ASP A 97 7.92 18.43 -0.21
CA ASP A 97 7.06 17.88 -1.28
C ASP A 97 6.50 16.50 -0.89
N PHE A 98 7.34 15.62 -0.34
CA PHE A 98 6.88 14.32 0.11
C PHE A 98 5.90 14.41 1.30
N ARG A 99 6.10 15.31 2.25
CA ARG A 99 5.16 15.50 3.37
C ARG A 99 3.79 15.93 2.91
N MET A 100 3.74 16.93 2.03
CA MET A 100 2.49 17.38 1.41
C MET A 100 1.76 16.21 0.75
N ARG A 101 2.52 15.42 -0.01
CA ARG A 101 2.05 14.21 -0.66
C ARG A 101 1.56 13.12 0.29
N LEU A 102 2.21 12.95 1.45
CA LEU A 102 1.86 11.97 2.48
C LEU A 102 0.56 12.35 3.18
N ASP A 103 0.41 13.64 3.52
CA ASP A 103 -0.79 14.17 4.15
C ASP A 103 -2.01 14.04 3.22
N ASP A 104 -1.87 14.46 1.95
CA ASP A 104 -2.93 14.31 0.93
C ASP A 104 -3.35 12.85 0.75
N SER A 105 -2.37 11.94 0.69
CA SER A 105 -2.64 10.52 0.50
C SER A 105 -3.32 9.91 1.72
N ARG A 106 -2.93 10.31 2.93
CA ARG A 106 -3.52 9.84 4.18
C ARG A 106 -5.00 10.21 4.28
N GLU A 107 -5.37 11.44 3.93
CA GLU A 107 -6.76 11.89 3.95
C GLU A 107 -7.60 11.07 2.96
N ARG A 108 -7.16 10.98 1.71
CA ARG A 108 -7.88 10.23 0.65
C ARG A 108 -8.00 8.72 0.95
N ILE A 109 -6.94 8.08 1.46
CA ILE A 109 -6.99 6.66 1.85
C ILE A 109 -7.98 6.46 3.01
N THR A 110 -8.10 7.44 3.91
CA THR A 110 -9.06 7.36 5.03
C THR A 110 -10.49 7.46 4.51
N GLU A 111 -10.78 8.41 3.62
CA GLU A 111 -12.11 8.57 3.00
C GLU A 111 -12.54 7.29 2.25
N ILE A 112 -11.70 6.76 1.36
CA ILE A 112 -12.00 5.54 0.59
C ILE A 112 -12.17 4.33 1.52
N PHE A 113 -11.38 4.25 2.59
CA PHE A 113 -11.48 3.16 3.56
C PHE A 113 -12.78 3.20 4.37
N GLU A 114 -13.27 4.40 4.71
CA GLU A 114 -14.58 4.56 5.36
C GLU A 114 -15.72 4.10 4.44
N ASP A 115 -15.64 4.41 3.15
CA ASP A 115 -16.60 3.91 2.15
C ASP A 115 -16.62 2.38 2.09
N PHE A 116 -15.46 1.72 2.10
CA PHE A 116 -15.39 0.25 2.17
C PHE A 116 -16.03 -0.32 3.43
N LYS A 117 -15.86 0.31 4.59
CA LYS A 117 -16.47 -0.12 5.85
C LYS A 117 -17.98 0.11 5.91
N GLY A 118 -18.50 1.10 5.18
CA GLY A 118 -19.93 1.41 5.13
C GLY A 118 -20.76 0.47 4.24
N LEU A 119 -20.11 -0.43 3.50
CA LEU A 119 -20.75 -1.38 2.56
C LEU A 119 -20.98 -2.79 3.15
N GLU A 120 -20.58 -3.03 4.42
CA GLU A 120 -20.88 -4.26 5.20
C GLU A 120 -22.09 -4.08 6.14
#